data_AF-A0AA90Q3R1-F1
#
_entry.id   AF-A0AA90Q3R1-F1
#
_cell.length_a   1.000
_cell.length_b   1.000
_cell.length_c   1.000
_cell.angle_alpha   90.00
_cell.angle_beta   90.00
_cell.angle_gamma   90.00
#
_symmetry.space_group_name_H-M   'P 1'
#
loop_
_entity.id
_entity.type
_entity.pdbx_description
1 polymer ?
#
loop_
_entity_poly.entity_id
_entity_poly.type
_entity_poly.pdbx_seq_one_letter_code
_entity_poly.pdbx_strand_id
1 'polypeptide(L)'
;MPTSPVRSIVALLIATALALPASAAGLNISLKHGSAHEQDLQKQLERLTAAHDLSTWIQTDKILVDEKTIPHSHPVLTLHTRHYNDDGALVSTFIHEQMHWWLSKHPRQTRQALREIRKRYPALPVGYPDGADSLAASQEHLLVIFLELDGVERVLGKAEHDRLLTFWSNDHYKKLYEIVARDREHIGAILRKHQLML
;
A
#
# COMPACT_ATOMS: atom_id res chain seq x y z
N MET A 1 69.75 -18.81 30.80
CA MET A 1 68.93 -17.71 31.38
C MET A 1 69.01 -16.51 30.43
N PRO A 2 67.91 -15.77 30.24
CA PRO A 2 67.11 -15.67 29.01
C PRO A 2 67.38 -14.36 28.23
N THR A 3 66.82 -13.99 27.07
CA THR A 3 65.44 -14.04 26.54
C THR A 3 65.44 -13.87 25.01
N SER A 4 64.55 -14.60 24.33
CA SER A 4 64.17 -14.41 22.92
C SER A 4 63.12 -13.28 22.80
N PRO A 5 63.09 -12.46 21.72
CA PRO A 5 62.03 -11.49 21.52
C PRO A 5 60.86 -12.13 20.75
N VAL A 6 59.72 -12.26 21.41
CA VAL A 6 58.46 -12.64 20.77
C VAL A 6 57.96 -11.45 19.94
N ARG A 7 57.91 -11.61 18.62
CA ARG A 7 57.23 -10.67 17.71
C ARG A 7 55.73 -10.97 17.72
N SER A 8 54.95 -10.08 18.33
CA SER A 8 53.49 -10.13 18.26
C SER A 8 53.03 -9.66 16.88
N ILE A 9 52.50 -10.58 16.07
CA ILE A 9 51.73 -10.26 14.86
C ILE A 9 50.28 -10.12 15.29
N VAL A 10 49.75 -8.89 15.24
CA VAL A 10 48.31 -8.63 15.39
C VAL A 10 47.68 -8.84 14.02
N ALA A 11 46.96 -9.96 13.85
CA ALA A 11 46.14 -10.20 12.68
C ALA A 11 44.80 -9.48 12.86
N LEU A 12 44.57 -8.43 12.05
CA LEU A 12 43.30 -7.72 11.99
C LEU A 12 42.31 -8.53 11.14
N LEU A 13 41.40 -9.26 11.78
CA LEU A 13 40.26 -9.90 11.14
C LEU A 13 39.21 -8.83 10.79
N ILE A 14 39.17 -8.42 9.51
CA ILE A 14 38.06 -7.63 8.97
C ILE A 14 36.90 -8.59 8.74
N ALA A 15 35.94 -8.62 9.67
CA ALA A 15 34.67 -9.30 9.48
C ALA A 15 33.81 -8.48 8.50
N THR A 16 33.80 -8.87 7.23
CA THR A 16 32.77 -8.43 6.28
C THR A 16 31.44 -9.04 6.71
N ALA A 17 30.58 -8.22 7.33
CA ALA A 17 29.20 -8.60 7.59
C ALA A 17 28.49 -8.78 6.24
N LEU A 18 28.26 -10.02 5.84
CA LEU A 18 27.27 -10.32 4.80
C LEU A 18 25.91 -9.88 5.35
N ALA A 19 25.37 -8.80 4.81
CA ALA A 19 23.97 -8.45 5.03
C ALA A 19 23.13 -9.63 4.51
N LEU A 20 22.54 -10.39 5.42
CA LEU A 20 21.50 -11.35 5.06
C LEU A 20 20.37 -10.56 4.40
N PRO A 21 19.82 -11.02 3.27
CA PRO A 21 18.63 -10.38 2.71
C PRO A 21 17.55 -10.38 3.79
N ALA A 22 17.02 -9.20 4.11
CA ALA A 22 15.83 -9.11 4.93
C ALA A 22 14.78 -10.01 4.27
N SER A 23 14.20 -10.94 5.04
CA SER A 23 13.07 -11.72 4.57
C SER A 23 12.06 -10.75 3.99
N ALA A 24 11.68 -10.95 2.72
CA ALA A 24 10.51 -10.28 2.15
C ALA A 24 9.40 -10.38 3.21
N ALA A 25 8.75 -9.25 3.53
CA ALA A 25 7.69 -9.22 4.52
C ALA A 25 6.77 -10.40 4.23
N GLY A 26 6.52 -11.26 5.24
CA GLY A 26 6.01 -12.63 5.10
C GLY A 26 4.59 -12.76 4.53
N LEU A 27 4.38 -12.24 3.33
CA LEU A 27 3.15 -12.32 2.56
C LEU A 27 2.97 -13.75 2.06
N ASN A 28 1.77 -14.26 2.23
CA ASN A 28 1.31 -15.50 1.63
C ASN A 28 0.60 -15.17 0.32
N ILE A 29 1.37 -15.17 -0.77
CA ILE A 29 0.89 -14.84 -2.11
C ILE A 29 0.52 -16.14 -2.84
N SER A 30 -0.75 -16.28 -3.20
CA SER A 30 -1.28 -17.39 -3.99
C SER A 30 -1.67 -16.93 -5.39
N LEU A 31 -1.54 -17.82 -6.37
CA LEU A 31 -1.91 -17.55 -7.77
C LEU A 31 -3.24 -18.25 -8.08
N LYS A 32 -4.22 -17.54 -8.66
CA LYS A 32 -5.53 -18.12 -8.97
C LYS A 32 -5.46 -19.10 -10.13
N HIS A 33 -4.67 -18.77 -11.15
CA HIS A 33 -4.56 -19.51 -12.40
C HIS A 33 -3.15 -20.04 -12.64
N GLY A 34 -2.14 -19.50 -11.96
CA GLY A 34 -0.74 -19.86 -12.15
C GLY A 34 -0.17 -19.40 -13.50
N SER A 35 -0.78 -18.39 -14.12
CA SER A 35 -0.33 -17.86 -15.42
C SER A 35 1.03 -17.17 -15.29
N ALA A 36 1.70 -16.95 -16.43
CA ALA A 36 2.96 -16.20 -16.45
C ALA A 36 2.79 -14.78 -15.86
N HIS A 37 1.68 -14.10 -16.18
CA HIS A 37 1.42 -12.76 -15.64
C HIS A 37 1.20 -12.76 -14.12
N GLU A 38 0.52 -13.78 -13.57
CA GLU A 38 0.33 -13.89 -12.13
C GLU A 38 1.66 -14.17 -11.41
N GLN A 39 2.50 -15.04 -11.99
CA GLN A 39 3.85 -15.31 -11.47
C GLN A 39 4.74 -14.06 -11.53
N ASP A 40 4.64 -13.26 -12.59
CA ASP A 40 5.42 -12.04 -12.73
C ASP A 40 4.97 -10.97 -11.74
N LEU A 41 3.66 -10.80 -11.52
CA LEU A 41 3.15 -9.90 -10.48
C LEU A 41 3.59 -10.36 -9.07
N GLN A 42 3.57 -11.67 -8.80
CA GLN A 42 4.06 -12.21 -7.53
C GLN A 42 5.53 -11.83 -7.30
N LYS A 43 6.41 -12.12 -8.27
CA LYS A 43 7.83 -11.78 -8.18
C LYS A 43 8.05 -10.27 -8.03
N GLN A 44 7.24 -9.47 -8.73
CA GLN A 44 7.27 -8.01 -8.63
C GLN A 44 6.92 -7.56 -7.20
N LEU A 45 5.84 -8.09 -6.61
CA LEU A 45 5.41 -7.75 -5.26
C LEU A 45 6.43 -8.21 -4.21
N GLU A 46 6.97 -9.42 -4.34
CA GLU A 46 8.04 -9.94 -3.45
C GLU A 46 9.31 -9.08 -3.52
N ARG A 47 9.70 -8.65 -4.72
CA ARG A 47 10.82 -7.71 -4.89
C ARG A 47 10.53 -6.37 -4.23
N LEU A 48 9.31 -5.84 -4.39
CA LEU A 48 8.92 -4.55 -3.82
C LEU A 48 8.88 -4.57 -2.29
N THR A 49 8.38 -5.65 -1.68
CA THR A 49 8.35 -5.79 -0.21
C THR A 49 9.72 -6.07 0.40
N ALA A 50 10.68 -6.53 -0.41
CA ALA A 50 12.08 -6.61 0.00
C ALA A 50 12.83 -5.27 -0.17
N ALA A 51 12.45 -4.46 -1.16
CA ALA A 51 13.09 -3.18 -1.47
C ALA A 51 12.56 -2.00 -0.64
N HIS A 52 11.31 -2.06 -0.20
CA HIS A 52 10.64 -1.00 0.54
C HIS A 52 10.06 -1.53 1.85
N ASP A 53 10.15 -0.73 2.92
CA ASP A 53 9.46 -1.06 4.18
C ASP A 53 7.96 -0.77 4.04
N LEU A 54 7.20 -1.82 3.75
CA LEU A 54 5.73 -1.78 3.67
C LEU A 54 5.05 -2.23 4.97
N SER A 55 5.80 -2.55 6.03
CA SER A 55 5.29 -3.25 7.21
C SER A 55 4.09 -2.55 7.87
N THR A 56 4.14 -1.23 8.00
CA THR A 56 3.04 -0.39 8.52
C THR A 56 1.74 -0.53 7.72
N TRP A 57 1.85 -0.73 6.41
CA TRP A 57 0.71 -0.76 5.50
C TRP A 57 0.13 -2.17 5.34
N ILE A 58 0.80 -3.21 5.85
CA ILE A 58 0.34 -4.59 5.72
C ILE A 58 -0.75 -4.89 6.75
N GLN A 59 -1.97 -5.14 6.28
CA GLN A 59 -3.13 -5.44 7.11
C GLN A 59 -3.58 -6.90 6.99
N THR A 60 -3.40 -7.52 5.84
CA THR A 60 -3.44 -8.99 5.69
C THR A 60 -2.18 -9.46 4.99
N ASP A 61 -1.69 -10.63 5.39
CA ASP A 61 -0.59 -11.34 4.71
C ASP A 61 -1.12 -12.22 3.56
N LYS A 62 -2.41 -12.58 3.56
CA LYS A 62 -3.04 -13.41 2.52
C LYS A 62 -3.38 -12.58 1.30
N ILE A 63 -2.67 -12.85 0.21
CA ILE A 63 -2.82 -12.18 -1.08
C ILE A 63 -3.16 -13.22 -2.15
N LEU A 64 -4.17 -12.94 -2.95
CA LEU A 64 -4.48 -13.68 -4.17
C LEU A 64 -4.12 -12.83 -5.38
N VAL A 65 -3.40 -13.40 -6.34
CA VAL A 65 -3.23 -12.78 -7.66
C VAL A 65 -4.20 -13.45 -8.62
N ASP A 66 -5.04 -12.65 -9.27
CA ASP A 66 -6.06 -13.11 -10.22
C ASP A 66 -6.12 -12.15 -11.42
N GLU A 67 -5.66 -12.63 -12.58
CA GLU A 67 -5.61 -11.85 -13.83
C GLU A 67 -6.98 -11.62 -14.50
N LYS A 68 -8.08 -12.11 -13.92
CA LYS A 68 -9.42 -12.05 -14.54
C LYS A 68 -10.46 -11.27 -13.74
N THR A 69 -10.04 -10.66 -12.64
CA THR A 69 -10.92 -9.88 -11.76
C THR A 69 -10.36 -8.51 -11.47
N ILE A 70 -11.22 -7.57 -11.07
CA ILE A 70 -10.75 -6.28 -10.57
C ILE A 70 -10.12 -6.47 -9.18
N PRO A 71 -9.11 -5.65 -8.81
CA PRO A 71 -8.59 -5.63 -7.45
C PRO A 71 -9.71 -5.41 -6.43
N HIS A 72 -9.62 -6.12 -5.30
CA HIS A 72 -10.55 -5.97 -4.19
C HIS A 72 -9.97 -6.56 -2.90
N SER A 73 -10.36 -6.01 -1.77
CA SER A 73 -9.82 -6.37 -0.46
C SER A 73 -10.45 -7.61 0.17
N HIS A 74 -11.74 -7.89 -0.06
CA HIS A 74 -12.48 -8.92 0.68
C HIS A 74 -13.12 -9.98 -0.24
N PRO A 75 -13.22 -11.25 0.18
CA PRO A 75 -12.82 -11.79 1.50
C PRO A 75 -11.32 -12.09 1.64
N VAL A 76 -10.58 -12.04 0.53
CA VAL A 76 -9.12 -12.14 0.46
C VAL A 76 -8.65 -10.98 -0.39
N LEU A 77 -7.53 -10.35 0.00
CA LEU A 77 -6.95 -9.26 -0.78
C LEU A 77 -6.51 -9.82 -2.14
N THR A 78 -7.17 -9.37 -3.20
CA THR A 78 -6.94 -9.82 -4.56
C THR A 78 -6.35 -8.69 -5.40
N LEU A 79 -5.23 -8.97 -6.06
CA LEU A 79 -4.57 -8.05 -6.98
C LEU A 79 -4.72 -8.53 -8.43
N HIS A 80 -4.99 -7.60 -9.33
CA HIS A 80 -5.01 -7.86 -10.77
C HIS A 80 -3.63 -7.63 -11.39
N THR A 81 -3.33 -8.34 -12.47
CA THR A 81 -2.02 -8.30 -13.14
C THR A 81 -1.80 -7.08 -14.03
N ARG A 82 -2.77 -6.16 -14.15
CA ARG A 82 -2.70 -5.00 -15.10
C ARG A 82 -1.50 -4.07 -14.87
N HIS A 83 -0.92 -4.07 -13.67
CA HIS A 83 0.24 -3.23 -13.32
C HIS A 83 1.55 -3.98 -13.36
N TYR A 84 1.60 -5.10 -14.08
CA TYR A 84 2.86 -5.77 -14.38
C TYR A 84 3.79 -4.76 -15.08
N ASN A 85 4.97 -4.53 -14.50
CA ASN A 85 5.98 -3.52 -14.89
C ASN A 85 5.74 -2.05 -14.47
N ASP A 86 4.70 -1.71 -13.70
CA ASP A 86 4.62 -0.42 -13.00
C ASP A 86 4.65 -0.66 -11.49
N ASP A 87 5.85 -0.54 -10.92
CA ASP A 87 6.11 -0.75 -9.50
C ASP A 87 5.31 0.18 -8.60
N GLY A 88 5.23 1.46 -8.96
CA GLY A 88 4.49 2.44 -8.19
C GLY A 88 2.99 2.14 -8.21
N ALA A 89 2.44 1.80 -9.37
CA ALA A 89 1.02 1.47 -9.49
C ALA A 89 0.66 0.18 -8.73
N LEU A 90 1.56 -0.81 -8.71
CA LEU A 90 1.38 -2.02 -7.91
C LEU A 90 1.44 -1.72 -6.41
N VAL A 91 2.41 -0.93 -5.93
CA VAL A 91 2.46 -0.51 -4.51
C VAL A 91 1.21 0.29 -4.14
N SER A 92 0.77 1.23 -4.98
CA SER A 92 -0.44 2.03 -4.77
C SER A 92 -1.66 1.13 -4.60
N THR A 93 -1.89 0.23 -5.56
CA THR A 93 -3.02 -0.72 -5.51
C THR A 93 -2.92 -1.65 -4.30
N PHE A 94 -1.72 -2.13 -3.97
CA PHE A 94 -1.52 -2.96 -2.79
C PHE A 94 -1.89 -2.22 -1.49
N ILE A 95 -1.40 -0.98 -1.31
CA ILE A 95 -1.74 -0.17 -0.15
C ILE A 95 -3.25 0.11 -0.14
N HIS A 96 -3.86 0.47 -1.27
CA HIS A 96 -5.30 0.71 -1.39
C HIS A 96 -6.12 -0.45 -0.79
N GLU A 97 -5.86 -1.67 -1.25
CA GLU A 97 -6.61 -2.83 -0.78
C GLU A 97 -6.30 -3.18 0.69
N GLN A 98 -5.08 -2.93 1.15
CA GLN A 98 -4.76 -3.06 2.58
C GLN A 98 -5.49 -2.02 3.43
N MET A 99 -5.74 -0.81 2.91
CA MET A 99 -6.45 0.24 3.66
C MET A 99 -7.93 -0.06 3.82
N HIS A 100 -8.56 -0.79 2.89
CA HIS A 100 -9.87 -1.36 3.16
C HIS A 100 -9.85 -2.34 4.36
N TRP A 101 -8.83 -3.19 4.47
CA TRP A 101 -8.66 -4.05 5.65
C TRP A 101 -8.43 -3.24 6.93
N TRP A 102 -7.64 -2.17 6.88
CA TRP A 102 -7.44 -1.26 8.01
C TRP A 102 -8.77 -0.70 8.52
N LEU A 103 -9.61 -0.18 7.61
CA LEU A 103 -10.92 0.36 7.97
C LEU A 103 -11.87 -0.72 8.52
N SER A 104 -11.87 -1.93 7.96
CA SER A 104 -12.65 -3.07 8.44
C SER A 104 -12.25 -3.52 9.85
N LYS A 105 -10.95 -3.47 10.19
CA LYS A 105 -10.43 -3.80 11.53
C LYS A 105 -10.75 -2.74 12.59
N HIS A 106 -11.06 -1.51 12.17
CA HIS A 106 -11.38 -0.38 13.07
C HIS A 106 -12.83 0.08 12.92
N PRO A 107 -13.83 -0.81 13.05
CA PRO A 107 -15.18 -0.53 12.58
C PRO A 107 -15.87 0.60 13.38
N ARG A 108 -15.49 0.82 14.65
CA ARG A 108 -16.03 1.93 15.46
C ARG A 108 -15.50 3.27 14.96
N GLN A 109 -14.19 3.38 14.79
CA GLN A 109 -13.48 4.56 14.30
C GLN A 109 -13.92 4.89 12.87
N THR A 110 -13.92 3.90 11.98
CA THR A 110 -14.39 4.04 10.58
C THR A 110 -15.82 4.56 10.52
N ARG A 111 -16.74 4.00 11.31
CA ARG A 111 -18.12 4.52 11.36
C ARG A 111 -18.21 5.95 11.87
N GLN A 112 -17.32 6.38 12.76
CA GLN A 112 -17.30 7.77 13.23
C GLN A 112 -16.77 8.71 12.14
N ALA A 113 -15.64 8.38 11.53
CA ALA A 113 -15.08 9.12 10.41
C ALA A 113 -16.07 9.25 9.24
N LEU A 114 -16.73 8.15 8.87
CA LEU A 114 -17.73 8.15 7.81
C LEU A 114 -18.95 9.03 8.11
N ARG A 115 -19.32 9.24 9.39
CA ARG A 115 -20.38 10.20 9.72
C ARG A 115 -19.97 11.64 9.42
N GLU A 116 -18.70 11.99 9.62
CA GLU A 116 -18.19 13.33 9.30
C GLU A 116 -18.00 13.50 7.79
N ILE A 117 -17.47 12.47 7.11
CA ILE A 117 -17.40 12.42 5.64
C ILE A 117 -18.80 12.58 5.03
N ARG A 118 -19.81 11.86 5.51
CA ARG A 118 -21.19 11.95 5.01
C ARG A 118 -21.81 13.34 5.16
N LYS A 119 -21.51 14.02 6.26
CA LYS A 119 -21.98 15.39 6.49
C LYS A 119 -21.32 16.39 5.55
N ARG A 120 -20.02 16.22 5.28
CA ARG A 120 -19.25 17.13 4.44
C ARG A 120 -19.45 16.88 2.94
N TYR A 121 -19.58 15.61 2.56
CA TYR A 121 -19.75 15.15 1.20
C TYR A 121 -21.09 14.38 1.07
N PRO A 122 -22.24 15.06 1.24
CA PRO A 122 -23.55 14.42 1.16
C PRO A 122 -23.90 13.97 -0.26
N ALA A 123 -23.24 14.53 -1.27
CA ALA A 123 -23.28 14.11 -2.65
C ALA A 123 -21.85 13.90 -3.14
N LEU A 124 -21.60 12.73 -3.74
CA LEU A 124 -20.37 12.37 -4.42
C LEU A 124 -20.71 11.68 -5.72
N PRO A 125 -19.77 11.63 -6.68
CA PRO A 125 -19.89 10.78 -7.86
C PRO A 125 -20.13 9.32 -7.47
N VAL A 126 -21.01 8.66 -8.23
CA VAL A 126 -21.36 7.25 -8.10
C VAL A 126 -21.27 6.64 -9.50
N GLY A 127 -20.73 5.44 -9.59
CA GLY A 127 -20.52 4.72 -10.84
C GLY A 127 -19.19 5.06 -11.53
N TYR A 128 -18.74 4.10 -12.34
CA TYR A 128 -17.52 4.19 -13.12
C TYR A 128 -17.61 5.30 -14.19
N PRO A 129 -16.52 6.05 -14.47
CA PRO A 129 -15.19 5.98 -13.85
C PRO A 129 -15.01 6.93 -12.66
N ASP A 130 -15.99 7.77 -12.34
CA ASP A 130 -15.78 8.91 -11.45
C ASP A 130 -15.93 8.57 -9.96
N GLY A 131 -16.73 7.55 -9.62
CA GLY A 131 -16.98 7.11 -8.24
C GLY A 131 -17.16 5.60 -8.12
N ALA A 132 -17.55 5.15 -6.92
CA ALA A 132 -17.81 3.75 -6.61
C ALA A 132 -19.29 3.38 -6.82
N ASP A 133 -19.64 2.11 -6.62
CA ASP A 133 -20.97 1.53 -6.95
C ASP A 133 -22.13 2.12 -6.14
N SER A 134 -21.85 2.85 -5.06
CA SER A 134 -22.85 3.57 -4.29
C SER A 134 -22.24 4.82 -3.66
N LEU A 135 -23.10 5.75 -3.24
CA LEU A 135 -22.67 6.93 -2.49
C LEU A 135 -21.90 6.54 -1.21
N ALA A 136 -22.37 5.51 -0.50
CA ALA A 136 -21.71 5.02 0.70
C ALA A 136 -20.30 4.47 0.40
N ALA A 137 -20.16 3.73 -0.72
CA ALA A 137 -18.86 3.24 -1.18
C ALA A 137 -17.94 4.39 -1.59
N SER A 138 -18.44 5.40 -2.33
CA SER A 138 -17.62 6.57 -2.71
C SER A 138 -17.13 7.35 -1.48
N GLN A 139 -17.95 7.45 -0.44
CA GLN A 139 -17.57 8.09 0.82
C GLN A 139 -16.49 7.31 1.57
N GLU A 140 -16.56 5.98 1.56
CA GLU A 140 -15.49 5.13 2.09
C GLU A 140 -14.20 5.27 1.30
N HIS A 141 -14.29 5.33 -0.03
CA HIS A 141 -13.12 5.50 -0.89
C HIS A 141 -12.38 6.81 -0.67
N LEU A 142 -13.04 7.89 -0.20
CA LEU A 142 -12.31 9.09 0.20
C LEU A 142 -11.31 8.83 1.35
N LEU A 143 -11.65 7.94 2.28
CA LEU A 143 -10.74 7.56 3.36
C LEU A 143 -9.62 6.64 2.86
N VAL A 144 -9.98 5.66 2.03
CA VAL A 144 -9.04 4.68 1.47
C VAL A 144 -8.02 5.36 0.56
N ILE A 145 -8.47 6.17 -0.41
CA ILE A 145 -7.60 6.91 -1.35
C ILE A 145 -6.68 7.87 -0.59
N PHE A 146 -7.16 8.50 0.48
CA PHE A 146 -6.28 9.34 1.31
C PHE A 146 -5.14 8.50 1.92
N LEU A 147 -5.48 7.38 2.56
CA LEU A 147 -4.48 6.54 3.24
C LEU A 147 -3.53 5.88 2.24
N GLU A 148 -4.03 5.50 1.05
CA GLU A 148 -3.22 5.05 -0.07
C GLU A 148 -2.18 6.08 -0.46
N LEU A 149 -2.59 7.31 -0.77
CA LEU A 149 -1.68 8.36 -1.22
C LEU A 149 -0.69 8.79 -0.12
N ASP A 150 -1.11 8.82 1.15
CA ASP A 150 -0.20 9.03 2.28
C ASP A 150 0.84 7.90 2.38
N GLY A 151 0.43 6.65 2.17
CA GLY A 151 1.35 5.51 2.15
C GLY A 151 2.32 5.53 0.97
N VAL A 152 1.83 5.81 -0.22
CA VAL A 152 2.68 5.99 -1.42
C VAL A 152 3.71 7.09 -1.19
N GLU A 153 3.32 8.25 -0.66
CA GLU A 153 4.26 9.35 -0.40
C GLU A 153 5.33 8.95 0.62
N ARG A 154 4.96 8.22 1.67
CA ARG A 154 5.91 7.78 2.72
C ARG A 154 6.84 6.65 2.25
N VAL A 155 6.37 5.77 1.38
CA VAL A 155 7.13 4.58 0.93
C VAL A 155 7.98 4.88 -0.31
N LEU A 156 7.42 5.61 -1.28
CA LEU A 156 8.02 5.85 -2.59
C LEU A 156 8.43 7.32 -2.80
N GLY A 157 8.02 8.21 -1.91
CA GLY A 157 8.35 9.62 -1.97
C GLY A 157 7.33 10.46 -2.75
N LYS A 158 7.46 11.79 -2.58
CA LYS A 158 6.52 12.77 -3.14
C LYS A 158 6.42 12.75 -4.68
N ALA A 159 7.52 12.52 -5.38
CA ALA A 159 7.50 12.49 -6.85
C ALA A 159 6.58 11.37 -7.37
N GLU A 160 6.63 10.21 -6.72
CA GLU A 160 5.82 9.06 -7.09
C GLU A 160 4.36 9.22 -6.68
N HIS A 161 4.12 9.82 -5.50
CA HIS A 161 2.79 10.28 -5.12
C HIS A 161 2.15 11.18 -6.18
N ASP A 162 2.87 12.21 -6.64
CA ASP A 162 2.32 13.18 -7.60
C ASP A 162 2.06 12.53 -8.97
N ARG A 163 2.94 11.61 -9.40
CA ARG A 163 2.74 10.79 -10.61
C ARG A 163 1.48 9.94 -10.50
N LEU A 164 1.35 9.18 -9.41
CA LEU A 164 0.24 8.25 -9.20
C LEU A 164 -1.09 8.97 -9.01
N LEU A 165 -1.10 10.09 -8.29
CA LEU A 165 -2.29 10.93 -8.19
C LEU A 165 -2.76 11.38 -9.58
N THR A 166 -1.84 11.80 -10.45
CA THR A 166 -2.16 12.19 -11.83
C THR A 166 -2.68 11.01 -12.64
N PHE A 167 -2.03 9.84 -12.52
CA PHE A 167 -2.42 8.61 -13.20
C PHE A 167 -3.82 8.16 -12.80
N TRP A 168 -4.09 8.00 -11.50
CA TRP A 168 -5.37 7.52 -10.99
C TRP A 168 -6.52 8.49 -11.22
N SER A 169 -6.26 9.80 -11.16
CA SER A 169 -7.26 10.81 -11.53
C SER A 169 -7.73 10.71 -12.98
N ASN A 170 -7.08 9.88 -13.81
CA ASN A 170 -7.46 9.62 -15.20
C ASN A 170 -7.90 8.17 -15.49
N ASP A 171 -7.82 7.26 -14.52
CA ASP A 171 -8.13 5.83 -14.69
C ASP A 171 -9.51 5.46 -14.09
N HIS A 172 -9.59 5.35 -12.75
CA HIS A 172 -10.78 4.97 -12.01
C HIS A 172 -10.91 5.84 -10.75
N TYR A 173 -12.13 5.93 -10.20
CA TYR A 173 -12.48 6.86 -9.11
C TYR A 173 -11.99 8.30 -9.37
N LYS A 174 -11.99 8.72 -10.63
CA LYS A 174 -11.28 9.92 -11.11
C LYS A 174 -11.59 11.14 -10.26
N LYS A 175 -12.88 11.39 -10.04
CA LYS A 175 -13.35 12.51 -9.24
C LYS A 175 -13.10 12.33 -7.75
N LEU A 176 -13.04 11.11 -7.23
CA LEU A 176 -12.68 10.87 -5.83
C LEU A 176 -11.20 11.19 -5.57
N TYR A 177 -10.29 10.80 -6.47
CA TYR A 177 -8.88 11.19 -6.40
C TYR A 177 -8.70 12.71 -6.44
N GLU A 178 -9.40 13.40 -7.36
CA GLU A 178 -9.41 14.87 -7.42
C GLU A 178 -9.89 15.50 -6.09
N ILE A 179 -10.94 14.95 -5.48
CA ILE A 179 -11.48 15.43 -4.20
C ILE A 179 -10.47 15.20 -3.08
N VAL A 180 -9.85 14.02 -3.00
CA VAL A 180 -8.83 13.74 -1.97
C VAL A 180 -7.62 14.66 -2.10
N ALA A 181 -7.16 14.93 -3.31
CA ALA A 181 -6.08 15.87 -3.55
C ALA A 181 -6.44 17.29 -3.09
N ARG A 182 -7.63 17.78 -3.47
CA ARG A 182 -8.11 19.12 -3.12
C ARG A 182 -8.34 19.27 -1.61
N ASP A 183 -8.96 18.27 -0.99
CA ASP A 183 -9.44 18.34 0.39
C ASP A 183 -8.55 17.55 1.38
N ARG A 184 -7.29 17.28 1.00
CA ARG A 184 -6.32 16.46 1.75
C ARG A 184 -6.26 16.83 3.23
N GLU A 185 -6.11 18.11 3.55
CA GLU A 185 -6.02 18.56 4.94
C GLU A 185 -7.26 18.21 5.77
N HIS A 186 -8.46 18.38 5.19
CA HIS A 186 -9.73 18.13 5.87
C HIS A 186 -9.97 16.63 6.08
N ILE A 187 -9.75 15.81 5.06
CA ILE A 187 -9.90 14.36 5.16
C ILE A 187 -8.87 13.78 6.14
N GLY A 188 -7.62 14.25 6.05
CA GLY A 188 -6.57 13.88 7.00
C GLY A 188 -6.88 14.30 8.44
N ALA A 189 -7.53 15.45 8.65
CA ALA A 189 -7.96 15.86 9.98
C ALA A 189 -9.04 14.94 10.57
N ILE A 190 -10.00 14.48 9.74
CA ILE A 190 -11.01 13.50 10.15
C ILE A 190 -10.33 12.17 10.52
N LEU A 191 -9.40 11.68 9.70
CA LEU A 191 -8.65 10.45 9.98
C LEU A 191 -7.84 10.55 11.28
N ARG A 192 -7.11 11.65 11.49
CA ARG A 192 -6.38 11.91 12.76
C ARG A 192 -7.30 11.93 13.97
N LYS A 193 -8.42 12.66 13.88
CA LYS A 193 -9.41 12.78 14.96
C LYS A 193 -9.96 11.43 15.39
N HIS A 194 -10.15 10.51 14.45
CA HIS A 194 -10.67 9.18 14.72
C HIS A 194 -9.58 8.10 14.83
N GLN A 195 -8.30 8.49 14.95
CA GLN A 195 -7.18 7.57 15.14
C GLN A 195 -7.05 6.52 14.02
N LEU A 196 -7.26 6.95 12.78
CA LEU A 196 -7.15 6.11 11.57
C LEU A 196 -5.91 6.43 10.72
N MET A 197 -5.08 7.40 11.12
CA MET A 197 -3.75 7.58 10.52
C MET A 197 -2.79 6.50 10.99
N LEU A 198 -1.89 6.11 10.10
CA LEU A 198 -0.79 5.18 10.38
C LEU A 198 0.53 5.93 10.60
#